data_AF-A0A1B2HR00-F1
#
_entry.id   AF-A0A1B2HR00-F1
#
_cell.length_a   1.000
_cell.length_b   1.000
_cell.length_c   1.000
_cell.angle_alpha   90.00
_cell.angle_beta   90.00
_cell.angle_gamma   90.00
#
_symmetry.space_group_name_H-M   'P 1'
#
loop_
_entity.id
_entity.type
_entity.pdbx_description
1 polymer ?
#
loop_
_entity_poly.entity_id
_entity_poly.type
_entity_poly.pdbx_seq_one_letter_code
_entity_poly.pdbx_strand_id
1 'polypeptide(L)'
;MVGDVVGHGLAASATMGQLRVVLSERLAATGDLHAAIASADAAARRIAGAAAATTCVAVLDPETGVVEYAAAGHPPPLVVSGDEARFLRSAGDQPLGVAELDPEVQHATLRPGDLLLLYTDGILERPGRTHAESTVELLRTAAGAAADCAVRGGVPCADLVCTQTVELLTGTTGHEDDITLLAAQLVPAPAEFHHRYPAAPASLPLVGTELAEWLGHLRVGTDDTDALRHAVVELATNAVEHAYAGSADEHEFAVSARLTTGGEVEVEVADTGRWREPVPSADRGLGLQITADMVDHFRVAHDDTGTTSVVRHLVSRPARLLTAADTGPATGGRPPRDRSLHVEAEPSATPRIRVSGPVDAHTAAHFEQAVHVAGATGTRSLTVDLGEVTHLAGAAVPVLHRLVSRHRHNSTELLLRAPVGTPADVVMTTVGIDHDTGRPGEDD
;
A
#
# COMPACT_ATOMS: atom_id res chain seq x y z
N MET A 1 -1.15 -2.87 0.14
CA MET A 1 -1.79 -2.47 1.41
C MET A 1 -1.13 -1.22 1.94
N VAL A 2 -1.90 -0.35 2.58
CA VAL A 2 -1.44 0.85 3.31
C VAL A 2 -2.13 0.83 4.67
N GLY A 3 -1.49 1.37 5.69
CA GLY A 3 -2.10 1.52 6.99
C GLY A 3 -1.30 2.48 7.85
N ASP A 4 -1.96 2.92 8.90
CA ASP A 4 -1.44 3.91 9.82
C ASP A 4 -1.75 3.52 11.26
N VAL A 5 -0.87 3.92 12.18
CA VAL A 5 -0.99 3.64 13.61
C VAL A 5 -0.89 4.94 14.38
N VAL A 6 -1.58 5.02 15.51
CA VAL A 6 -1.55 6.25 16.31
C VAL A 6 -0.15 6.50 16.86
N GLY A 7 0.41 7.67 16.51
CA GLY A 7 1.73 8.12 16.95
C GLY A 7 2.86 7.70 16.00
N HIS A 8 4.06 8.22 16.24
CA HIS A 8 5.19 8.09 15.31
C HIS A 8 6.43 7.46 15.97
N GLY A 9 7.37 7.03 15.14
CA GLY A 9 8.68 6.50 15.56
C GLY A 9 8.70 5.00 15.85
N LEU A 10 9.71 4.54 16.59
CA LEU A 10 10.07 3.12 16.68
C LEU A 10 8.94 2.21 17.17
N ALA A 11 8.16 2.65 18.16
CA ALA A 11 7.05 1.87 18.71
C ALA A 11 5.90 1.73 17.70
N ALA A 12 5.58 2.80 16.98
CA ALA A 12 4.60 2.81 15.89
C ALA A 12 5.06 1.87 14.76
N SER A 13 6.32 1.98 14.31
CA SER A 13 6.88 1.10 13.28
C SER A 13 6.84 -0.39 13.67
N ALA A 14 7.15 -0.71 14.93
CA ALA A 14 7.08 -2.09 15.43
C ALA A 14 5.64 -2.63 15.47
N THR A 15 4.68 -1.76 15.79
CA THR A 15 3.24 -2.09 15.80
C THR A 15 2.73 -2.35 14.39
N MET A 16 3.03 -1.43 13.46
CA MET A 16 2.64 -1.56 12.06
C MET A 16 3.28 -2.78 11.40
N GLY A 17 4.54 -3.09 11.74
CA GLY A 17 5.20 -4.32 11.30
C GLY A 17 4.47 -5.59 11.74
N GLN A 18 3.99 -5.65 12.98
CA GLN A 18 3.21 -6.79 13.48
C GLN A 18 1.86 -6.92 12.76
N LEU A 19 1.13 -5.81 12.57
CA LEU A 19 -0.15 -5.82 11.85
C LEU A 19 0.03 -6.25 10.38
N ARG A 20 1.08 -5.73 9.71
CA ARG A 20 1.43 -6.13 8.34
C ARG A 20 1.69 -7.63 8.24
N VAL A 21 2.44 -8.22 9.17
CA VAL A 21 2.68 -9.66 9.18
C VAL A 21 1.38 -10.44 9.33
N VAL A 22 0.48 -10.04 10.23
CA VAL A 22 -0.83 -10.70 10.40
C VAL A 22 -1.64 -10.64 9.11
N LEU A 23 -1.70 -9.49 8.45
CA LEU A 23 -2.41 -9.31 7.18
C LEU A 23 -1.80 -10.16 6.06
N SER A 24 -0.48 -10.05 5.85
CA SER A 24 0.23 -10.76 4.78
C SER A 24 0.12 -12.28 4.93
N GLU A 25 0.34 -12.82 6.14
CA GLU A 25 0.25 -14.26 6.38
C GLU A 25 -1.17 -14.79 6.16
N ARG A 26 -2.19 -14.04 6.60
CA ARG A 26 -3.59 -14.44 6.39
C ARG A 26 -3.97 -14.41 4.92
N LEU A 27 -3.62 -13.34 4.20
CA LEU A 27 -3.86 -13.25 2.76
C LEU A 27 -3.14 -14.37 1.99
N ALA A 28 -1.88 -14.65 2.33
CA ALA A 28 -1.13 -15.73 1.70
C ALA A 28 -1.74 -17.12 1.99
N ALA A 29 -2.28 -17.32 3.18
CA ALA A 29 -2.84 -18.61 3.59
C ALA A 29 -4.26 -18.88 3.04
N THR A 30 -5.11 -17.85 2.92
CA THR A 30 -6.53 -18.05 2.59
C THR A 30 -6.97 -17.35 1.31
N GLY A 31 -6.25 -16.33 0.84
CA GLY A 31 -6.72 -15.42 -0.21
C GLY A 31 -7.95 -14.58 0.19
N ASP A 32 -8.42 -14.70 1.44
CA ASP A 32 -9.66 -14.11 1.91
C ASP A 32 -9.38 -12.79 2.64
N LEU A 33 -9.77 -11.70 2.00
CA LEU A 33 -9.59 -10.35 2.49
C LEU A 33 -10.37 -10.08 3.79
N HIS A 34 -11.60 -10.61 3.89
CA HIS A 34 -12.42 -10.44 5.08
C HIS A 34 -11.74 -11.10 6.29
N ALA A 35 -11.30 -12.35 6.15
CA ALA A 35 -10.61 -13.08 7.20
C ALA A 35 -9.28 -12.42 7.61
N ALA A 36 -8.56 -11.81 6.65
CA ALA A 36 -7.34 -11.08 6.93
C ALA A 36 -7.57 -9.84 7.79
N ILE A 37 -8.55 -8.99 7.42
CA ILE A 37 -8.87 -7.78 8.19
C ILE A 37 -9.43 -8.15 9.58
N ALA A 38 -10.33 -9.14 9.67
CA ALA A 38 -10.86 -9.62 10.96
C ALA A 38 -9.75 -10.16 11.87
N SER A 39 -8.75 -10.85 11.30
CA SER A 39 -7.57 -11.32 12.05
C SER A 39 -6.70 -10.17 12.54
N ALA A 40 -6.51 -9.13 11.71
CA ALA A 40 -5.76 -7.94 12.08
C ALA A 40 -6.48 -7.14 13.18
N ASP A 41 -7.80 -7.02 13.10
CA ASP A 41 -8.64 -6.40 14.12
C ASP A 41 -8.52 -7.14 15.48
N ALA A 42 -8.62 -8.47 15.46
CA ALA A 42 -8.41 -9.27 16.65
C ALA A 42 -6.99 -9.14 17.22
N ALA A 43 -5.97 -9.03 16.34
CA ALA A 43 -4.59 -8.79 16.76
C ALA A 43 -4.40 -7.40 17.36
N ALA A 44 -5.03 -6.37 16.78
CA ALA A 44 -4.95 -4.99 17.25
C ALA A 44 -5.48 -4.82 18.67
N ARG A 45 -6.48 -5.61 19.10
CA ARG A 45 -6.95 -5.66 20.50
C ARG A 45 -5.92 -6.20 21.49
N ARG A 46 -4.94 -6.98 21.04
CA ARG A 46 -3.94 -7.64 21.89
C ARG A 46 -2.57 -6.97 21.85
N ILE A 47 -2.25 -6.31 20.74
CA ILE A 47 -0.97 -5.64 20.54
C ILE A 47 -1.05 -4.24 21.16
N ALA A 48 -0.16 -3.96 22.11
CA ALA A 48 -0.07 -2.64 22.71
C ALA A 48 0.28 -1.59 21.64
N GLY A 49 -0.51 -0.52 21.56
CA GLY A 49 -0.34 0.54 20.56
C GLY A 49 -1.01 0.28 19.20
N ALA A 50 -1.56 -0.93 18.96
CA ALA A 50 -2.25 -1.25 17.71
C ALA A 50 -3.73 -0.87 17.71
N ALA A 51 -4.33 -0.70 18.90
CA ALA A 51 -5.69 -0.21 19.00
C ALA A 51 -5.79 1.12 18.26
N ALA A 52 -6.90 1.30 17.53
CA ALA A 52 -7.14 2.47 16.70
C ALA A 52 -6.28 2.61 15.43
N ALA A 53 -5.51 1.59 15.05
CA ALA A 53 -4.82 1.55 13.76
C ALA A 53 -5.82 1.53 12.60
N THR A 54 -5.47 2.18 11.49
CA THR A 54 -6.25 2.18 10.26
C THR A 54 -5.54 1.36 9.19
N THR A 55 -6.29 0.70 8.30
CA THR A 55 -5.67 0.03 7.16
C THR A 55 -6.60 -0.03 5.95
N CYS A 56 -6.02 0.12 4.77
CA CYS A 56 -6.66 -0.23 3.51
C CYS A 56 -5.85 -1.32 2.79
N VAL A 57 -6.54 -2.39 2.45
CA VAL A 57 -5.99 -3.53 1.73
C VAL A 57 -6.82 -3.73 0.47
N ALA A 58 -6.11 -3.91 -0.65
CA ALA A 58 -6.71 -4.20 -1.95
C ALA A 58 -6.00 -5.41 -2.56
N VAL A 59 -6.79 -6.34 -3.09
CA VAL A 59 -6.37 -7.52 -3.84
C VAL A 59 -6.83 -7.33 -5.27
N LEU A 60 -5.88 -7.23 -6.20
CA LEU A 60 -6.14 -7.05 -7.62
C LEU A 60 -5.93 -8.36 -8.35
N ASP A 61 -6.94 -8.81 -9.09
CA ASP A 61 -6.79 -9.81 -10.13
C ASP A 61 -6.32 -9.10 -11.42
N PRO A 62 -5.07 -9.30 -11.87
CA PRO A 62 -4.53 -8.63 -13.04
C PRO A 62 -5.13 -9.12 -14.37
N GLU A 63 -5.75 -10.31 -14.39
CA GLU A 63 -6.36 -10.86 -15.61
C GLU A 63 -7.73 -10.22 -15.88
N THR A 64 -8.53 -10.07 -14.83
CA THR A 64 -9.89 -9.52 -14.93
C THR A 64 -9.97 -8.02 -14.63
N GLY A 65 -8.96 -7.46 -13.95
CA GLY A 65 -8.97 -6.10 -13.43
C GLY A 65 -9.87 -5.91 -12.21
N VAL A 66 -10.44 -6.97 -11.65
CA VAL A 66 -11.28 -6.89 -10.45
C VAL A 66 -10.41 -6.59 -9.23
N VAL A 67 -10.81 -5.60 -8.45
CA VAL A 67 -10.19 -5.23 -7.19
C VAL A 67 -11.17 -5.51 -6.07
N GLU A 68 -10.81 -6.42 -5.18
CA GLU A 68 -11.45 -6.56 -3.87
C GLU A 68 -10.70 -5.68 -2.87
N TYR A 69 -11.41 -4.85 -2.12
CA TYR A 69 -10.77 -3.98 -1.15
C TYR A 69 -11.61 -3.81 0.12
N ALA A 70 -10.93 -3.51 1.22
CA ALA A 70 -11.52 -3.21 2.51
C ALA A 70 -10.69 -2.11 3.19
N ALA A 71 -11.37 -1.19 3.88
CA ALA A 71 -10.76 -0.03 4.51
C ALA A 71 -11.25 0.09 5.96
N ALA A 72 -10.50 -0.44 6.92
CA ALA A 72 -10.80 -0.34 8.34
C ALA A 72 -10.35 1.02 8.89
N GLY A 73 -11.29 1.96 9.03
CA GLY A 73 -11.05 3.33 9.51
C GLY A 73 -10.13 4.17 8.62
N HIS A 74 -9.81 3.69 7.42
CA HIS A 74 -8.82 4.30 6.53
C HIS A 74 -9.51 5.11 5.42
N PRO A 75 -8.87 6.17 4.88
CA PRO A 75 -9.40 6.90 3.74
C PRO A 75 -9.69 5.98 2.54
N PRO A 76 -10.75 6.26 1.76
CA PRO A 76 -11.11 5.45 0.60
C PRO A 76 -10.01 5.47 -0.46
N PRO A 77 -9.74 4.33 -1.15
CA PRO A 77 -8.85 4.30 -2.29
C PRO A 77 -9.26 5.29 -3.39
N LEU A 78 -8.29 5.77 -4.14
CA LEU A 78 -8.50 6.61 -5.31
C LEU A 78 -8.24 5.81 -6.60
N VAL A 79 -9.12 5.93 -7.59
CA VAL A 79 -8.88 5.42 -8.95
C VAL A 79 -8.65 6.59 -9.90
N VAL A 80 -7.62 6.47 -10.74
CA VAL A 80 -7.34 7.42 -11.82
C VAL A 80 -7.47 6.72 -13.15
N SER A 81 -8.37 7.21 -14.00
CA SER A 81 -8.66 6.70 -15.34
C SER A 81 -8.39 7.82 -16.35
N GLY A 82 -7.21 7.79 -16.98
CA GLY A 82 -6.78 8.89 -17.85
C GLY A 82 -6.55 10.18 -17.06
N ASP A 83 -7.35 11.21 -17.34
CA ASP A 83 -7.32 12.52 -16.67
C ASP A 83 -8.44 12.69 -15.63
N GLU A 84 -9.17 11.63 -15.31
CA GLU A 84 -10.20 11.65 -14.27
C GLU A 84 -9.76 10.85 -13.05
N ALA A 85 -9.92 11.45 -11.87
CA ALA A 85 -9.70 10.80 -10.58
C ALA A 85 -11.01 10.74 -9.80
N ARG A 86 -11.27 9.63 -9.11
CA ARG A 86 -12.44 9.46 -8.23
C ARG A 86 -12.14 8.56 -7.05
N PHE A 87 -12.73 8.84 -5.90
CA PHE A 87 -12.68 7.92 -4.76
C PHE A 87 -13.55 6.69 -5.03
N LEU A 88 -13.07 5.55 -4.55
CA LEU A 88 -13.91 4.38 -4.38
C LEU A 88 -14.86 4.59 -3.20
N ARG A 89 -15.93 3.80 -3.15
CA ARG A 89 -16.85 3.82 -2.02
C ARG A 89 -16.09 3.35 -0.77
N SER A 90 -16.38 3.95 0.37
CA SER A 90 -16.00 3.42 1.69
C SER A 90 -17.23 2.82 2.36
N ALA A 91 -17.07 1.69 3.04
CA ALA A 91 -18.10 1.16 3.94
C ALA A 91 -18.21 1.96 5.25
N GLY A 92 -17.23 2.82 5.55
CA GLY A 92 -17.19 3.55 6.81
C GLY A 92 -16.87 2.64 8.00
N ASP A 93 -16.04 1.62 7.78
CA ASP A 93 -15.64 0.72 8.85
C ASP A 93 -14.83 1.45 9.92
N GLN A 94 -14.99 1.04 11.17
CA GLN A 94 -14.19 1.58 12.28
C GLN A 94 -12.72 1.15 12.21
N PRO A 95 -11.79 1.91 12.85
CA PRO A 95 -10.40 1.50 13.01
C PRO A 95 -10.26 0.17 13.77
N LEU A 96 -9.15 -0.52 13.51
CA LEU A 96 -8.83 -1.82 14.10
C LEU A 96 -8.74 -1.74 15.64
N GLY A 97 -9.23 -2.76 16.31
CA GLY A 97 -9.07 -2.94 17.75
C GLY A 97 -9.89 -2.00 18.63
N VAL A 98 -10.76 -1.17 18.06
CA VAL A 98 -11.66 -0.29 18.83
C VAL A 98 -12.88 -1.05 19.35
N ALA A 99 -13.49 -1.86 18.49
CA ALA A 99 -14.51 -2.85 18.85
C ALA A 99 -14.35 -4.07 17.92
N GLU A 100 -15.20 -5.08 18.07
CA GLU A 100 -15.24 -6.17 17.10
C GLU A 100 -15.71 -5.64 15.75
N LEU A 101 -14.88 -5.83 14.72
CA LEU A 101 -15.15 -5.42 13.36
C LEU A 101 -15.62 -6.62 12.53
N ASP A 102 -16.68 -6.41 11.76
CA ASP A 102 -17.15 -7.30 10.69
C ASP A 102 -16.86 -6.62 9.35
N PRO A 103 -15.68 -6.85 8.73
CA PRO A 103 -15.20 -6.02 7.62
C PRO A 103 -16.06 -6.18 6.37
N GLU A 104 -16.50 -5.06 5.78
CA GLU A 104 -17.22 -5.09 4.49
C GLU A 104 -16.21 -5.09 3.33
N VAL A 105 -16.13 -6.20 2.60
CA VAL A 105 -15.33 -6.29 1.37
C VAL A 105 -16.13 -5.68 0.21
N GLN A 106 -15.50 -4.73 -0.46
CA GLN A 106 -16.06 -3.98 -1.58
C GLN A 106 -15.32 -4.32 -2.88
N HIS A 107 -15.98 -4.09 -4.01
CA HIS A 107 -15.47 -4.44 -5.33
C HIS A 107 -15.40 -3.22 -6.24
N ALA A 108 -14.31 -3.13 -7.01
CA ALA A 108 -14.17 -2.21 -8.13
C ALA A 108 -13.58 -2.96 -9.33
N THR A 109 -13.65 -2.35 -10.52
CA THR A 109 -13.01 -2.89 -11.72
C THR A 109 -12.12 -1.81 -12.31
N LEU A 110 -10.85 -2.16 -12.50
CA LEU A 110 -9.86 -1.37 -13.20
C LEU A 110 -9.81 -1.81 -14.66
N ARG A 111 -9.69 -0.85 -15.57
CA ARG A 111 -9.38 -1.08 -16.98
C ARG A 111 -7.87 -1.05 -17.19
N PRO A 112 -7.35 -1.72 -18.23
CA PRO A 112 -5.96 -1.55 -18.62
C PRO A 112 -5.62 -0.05 -18.77
N GLY A 113 -4.58 0.39 -18.08
CA GLY A 113 -4.13 1.78 -17.98
C GLY A 113 -4.58 2.50 -16.71
N ASP A 114 -5.65 2.06 -16.05
CA ASP A 114 -6.14 2.67 -14.80
C ASP A 114 -5.14 2.49 -13.66
N LEU A 115 -5.11 3.48 -12.76
CA LEU A 115 -4.31 3.47 -11.54
C LEU A 115 -5.19 3.34 -10.31
N LEU A 116 -4.75 2.52 -9.36
CA LEU A 116 -5.26 2.48 -7.99
C LEU A 116 -4.24 3.12 -7.05
N LEU A 117 -4.70 4.09 -6.27
CA LEU A 117 -3.92 4.82 -5.29
C LEU A 117 -4.45 4.52 -3.89
N LEU A 118 -3.56 4.02 -3.02
CA LEU A 118 -3.78 3.93 -1.58
C LEU A 118 -2.88 4.96 -0.90
N TYR A 119 -3.35 5.63 0.14
CA TYR A 119 -2.61 6.72 0.76
C TYR A 119 -2.97 6.87 2.24
N THR A 120 -2.04 7.38 3.05
CA THR A 120 -2.32 7.78 4.43
C THR A 120 -2.96 9.17 4.48
N ASP A 121 -3.72 9.42 5.55
CA ASP A 121 -4.39 10.70 5.82
C ASP A 121 -3.45 11.91 5.91
N GLY A 122 -2.16 11.71 6.20
CA GLY A 122 -1.13 12.75 6.13
C GLY A 122 -1.12 13.53 4.80
N ILE A 123 -1.52 12.91 3.67
CA ILE A 123 -1.63 13.61 2.37
C ILE A 123 -2.82 14.58 2.32
N LEU A 124 -3.86 14.32 3.13
CA LEU A 124 -5.05 15.15 3.27
C LEU A 124 -4.88 16.19 4.39
N GLU A 125 -4.13 15.86 5.43
CA GLU A 125 -3.94 16.67 6.66
C GLU A 125 -2.78 17.64 6.55
N ARG A 126 -2.74 18.34 5.42
CA ARG A 126 -1.68 19.31 5.13
C ARG A 126 -1.90 20.63 5.87
N PRO A 127 -0.84 21.26 6.39
CA PRO A 127 -0.95 22.52 7.12
C PRO A 127 -1.64 23.62 6.31
N GLY A 128 -2.59 24.31 6.95
CA GLY A 128 -3.32 25.43 6.36
C GLY A 128 -4.35 25.03 5.30
N ARG A 129 -4.72 23.75 5.20
CA ARG A 129 -5.79 23.25 4.35
C ARG A 129 -6.87 22.55 5.15
N THR A 130 -8.11 22.77 4.76
CA THR A 130 -9.24 21.97 5.25
C THR A 130 -9.23 20.60 4.58
N HIS A 131 -9.86 19.62 5.21
CA HIS A 131 -9.98 18.27 4.65
C HIS A 131 -10.61 18.31 3.25
N ALA A 132 -11.72 19.04 3.09
CA ALA A 132 -12.42 19.17 1.81
C ALA A 132 -11.55 19.79 0.70
N GLU A 133 -10.76 20.83 1.00
CA GLU A 133 -9.82 21.41 0.04
C GLU A 133 -8.75 20.41 -0.36
N SER A 134 -8.16 19.70 0.60
CA SER A 134 -7.14 18.70 0.32
C SER A 134 -7.67 17.52 -0.50
N THR A 135 -8.89 17.06 -0.24
CA THR A 135 -9.55 16.02 -1.02
C THR A 135 -9.68 16.43 -2.49
N VAL A 136 -10.12 17.67 -2.77
CA VAL A 136 -10.24 18.19 -4.13
C VAL A 136 -8.87 18.39 -4.79
N GLU A 137 -7.88 18.86 -4.04
CA GLU A 137 -6.51 19.02 -4.54
C GLU A 137 -5.85 17.68 -4.87
N LEU A 138 -6.06 16.65 -4.05
CA LEU A 138 -5.56 15.30 -4.30
C LEU A 138 -6.13 14.75 -5.61
N LEU A 139 -7.45 14.81 -5.80
CA LEU A 139 -8.12 14.38 -7.03
C LEU A 139 -7.51 15.06 -8.26
N ARG A 140 -7.42 16.40 -8.23
CA ARG A 140 -6.91 17.19 -9.35
C ARG A 140 -5.45 16.92 -9.64
N THR A 141 -4.63 16.75 -8.60
CA THR A 141 -3.19 16.55 -8.74
C THR A 141 -2.89 15.16 -9.27
N ALA A 142 -3.56 14.12 -8.77
CA ALA A 142 -3.41 12.75 -9.26
C ALA A 142 -3.83 12.64 -10.74
N ALA A 143 -4.98 13.24 -11.10
CA ALA A 143 -5.44 13.35 -12.48
C ALA A 143 -4.45 14.09 -13.39
N GLY A 144 -3.94 15.25 -12.95
CA GLY A 144 -2.97 16.03 -13.70
C GLY A 144 -1.65 15.29 -13.90
N ALA A 145 -1.15 14.58 -12.89
CA ALA A 145 0.06 13.77 -13.00
C ALA A 145 -0.13 12.58 -13.96
N ALA A 146 -1.33 11.97 -13.99
CA ALA A 146 -1.64 10.90 -14.93
C ALA A 146 -1.69 11.41 -16.38
N ALA A 147 -2.25 12.61 -16.60
CA ALA A 147 -2.23 13.27 -17.89
C ALA A 147 -0.79 13.61 -18.36
N ASP A 148 0.07 14.07 -17.45
CA ASP A 148 1.50 14.31 -17.75
C ASP A 148 2.23 13.02 -18.18
N CYS A 149 1.89 11.88 -17.57
CA CYS A 149 2.49 10.59 -17.97
C CYS A 149 2.22 10.25 -19.43
N ALA A 150 0.98 10.46 -19.90
CA ALA A 150 0.58 10.18 -21.26
C ALA A 150 1.39 10.99 -22.30
N VAL A 151 1.95 12.14 -21.89
CA VAL A 151 2.74 13.03 -22.75
C VAL A 151 4.24 12.77 -22.64
N ARG A 152 4.76 12.53 -21.43
CA ARG A 152 6.22 12.55 -21.18
C ARG A 152 6.96 11.30 -21.66
N GLY A 153 6.31 10.14 -21.69
CA GLY A 153 6.93 8.87 -22.08
C GLY A 153 8.13 8.46 -21.21
N GLY A 154 8.55 7.20 -21.29
CA GLY A 154 9.82 6.73 -20.67
C GLY A 154 9.78 6.40 -19.17
N VAL A 155 8.89 7.00 -18.38
CA VAL A 155 8.66 6.67 -16.95
C VAL A 155 7.29 6.01 -16.77
N PRO A 156 7.15 4.93 -15.99
CA PRO A 156 5.84 4.33 -15.70
C PRO A 156 4.88 5.32 -15.05
N CYS A 157 3.61 5.30 -15.43
CA CYS A 157 2.63 6.25 -14.89
C CYS A 157 2.44 6.11 -13.39
N ALA A 158 2.49 4.89 -12.84
CA ALA A 158 2.43 4.68 -11.40
C ALA A 158 3.55 5.44 -10.66
N ASP A 159 4.78 5.38 -11.17
CA ASP A 159 5.94 6.04 -10.54
C ASP A 159 5.81 7.57 -10.62
N LEU A 160 5.38 8.09 -11.77
CA LEU A 160 5.18 9.53 -11.98
C LEU A 160 4.03 10.07 -11.13
N VAL A 161 2.84 9.44 -11.20
CA VAL A 161 1.67 9.84 -10.42
C VAL A 161 1.98 9.78 -8.94
N CYS A 162 2.64 8.72 -8.48
CA CYS A 162 3.02 8.59 -7.08
C CYS A 162 3.93 9.74 -6.62
N THR A 163 5.04 9.95 -7.35
CA THR A 163 6.02 10.98 -7.01
C THR A 163 5.42 12.38 -7.10
N GLN A 164 4.87 12.72 -8.27
CA GLN A 164 4.43 14.08 -8.58
C GLN A 164 3.23 14.50 -7.71
N THR A 165 2.35 13.56 -7.35
CA THR A 165 1.24 13.86 -6.44
C THR A 165 1.75 14.26 -5.06
N VAL A 166 2.70 13.50 -4.49
CA VAL A 166 3.28 13.85 -3.20
C VAL A 166 4.05 15.18 -3.30
N GLU A 167 4.97 15.32 -4.25
CA GLU A 167 5.81 16.52 -4.42
C GLU A 167 4.97 17.80 -4.61
N LEU A 168 3.92 17.78 -5.44
CA LEU A 168 3.09 18.95 -5.69
C LEU A 168 2.21 19.31 -4.49
N LEU A 169 1.66 18.31 -3.80
CA LEU A 169 0.79 18.55 -2.65
C LEU A 169 1.58 19.04 -1.43
N THR A 170 2.78 18.50 -1.17
CA THR A 170 3.58 18.84 0.00
C THR A 170 4.55 19.99 -0.24
N GLY A 171 4.90 20.28 -1.50
CA GLY A 171 5.93 21.25 -1.85
C GLY A 171 5.67 22.68 -1.38
N THR A 172 4.40 23.07 -1.22
CA THR A 172 4.01 24.41 -0.73
C THR A 172 3.48 24.42 0.69
N THR A 173 2.72 23.40 1.09
CA THR A 173 2.08 23.34 2.42
C THR A 173 2.96 22.69 3.48
N GLY A 174 3.96 21.91 3.09
CA GLY A 174 4.65 20.97 3.97
C GLY A 174 3.73 19.83 4.43
N HIS A 175 4.20 19.10 5.43
CA HIS A 175 3.52 18.00 6.11
C HIS A 175 3.85 18.04 7.61
N GLU A 176 2.91 17.64 8.47
CA GLU A 176 3.16 17.43 9.91
C GLU A 176 3.21 15.94 10.29
N ASP A 177 2.65 15.07 9.45
CA ASP A 177 2.54 13.63 9.68
C ASP A 177 3.20 12.81 8.56
N ASP A 178 3.35 11.51 8.79
CA ASP A 178 3.93 10.56 7.84
C ASP A 178 3.01 10.36 6.61
N ILE A 179 3.57 10.62 5.42
CA ILE A 179 2.85 10.45 4.15
C ILE A 179 3.33 9.19 3.46
N THR A 180 2.42 8.24 3.27
CA THR A 180 2.62 7.09 2.40
C THR A 180 1.62 7.17 1.25
N LEU A 181 2.10 6.98 0.02
CA LEU A 181 1.26 6.80 -1.15
C LEU A 181 1.77 5.60 -1.94
N LEU A 182 0.86 4.68 -2.26
CA LEU A 182 1.11 3.50 -3.07
C LEU A 182 0.24 3.61 -4.33
N ALA A 183 0.89 3.61 -5.50
CA ALA A 183 0.22 3.59 -6.79
C ALA A 183 0.47 2.25 -7.50
N ALA A 184 -0.59 1.65 -8.04
CA ALA A 184 -0.52 0.47 -8.88
C ALA A 184 -1.26 0.76 -10.19
N GLN A 185 -0.63 0.48 -11.33
CA GLN A 185 -1.25 0.61 -12.64
C GLN A 185 -1.56 -0.77 -13.21
N LEU A 186 -2.79 -0.99 -13.68
CA LEU A 186 -3.11 -2.20 -14.41
C LEU A 186 -2.51 -2.12 -15.82
N VAL A 187 -1.50 -2.92 -16.09
CA VAL A 187 -0.84 -2.99 -17.41
C VAL A 187 -1.11 -4.35 -18.05
N PRO A 188 -1.04 -4.45 -19.40
CA PRO A 188 -1.08 -5.75 -20.05
C PRO A 188 -0.02 -6.70 -19.48
N ALA A 189 -0.34 -7.99 -19.44
CA ALA A 189 0.62 -9.01 -19.05
C ALA A 189 1.90 -8.87 -19.90
N PRO A 190 3.09 -8.92 -19.28
CA PRO A 190 4.32 -8.81 -20.02
C PRO A 190 4.47 -10.00 -20.99
N ALA A 191 5.10 -9.76 -22.14
CA ALA A 191 5.44 -10.82 -23.06
C ALA A 191 6.43 -11.78 -22.41
N GLU A 192 6.21 -13.09 -22.57
CA GLU A 192 7.19 -14.10 -22.18
C GLU A 192 8.44 -13.99 -23.06
N PHE A 193 9.59 -14.29 -22.46
CA PHE A 193 10.86 -14.42 -23.15
C PHE A 193 10.99 -15.85 -23.66
N HIS A 194 11.22 -16.05 -24.96
CA HIS A 194 11.51 -17.37 -25.52
C HIS A 194 12.48 -17.27 -26.68
N HIS A 195 13.71 -17.72 -26.46
CA HIS A 195 14.80 -17.60 -27.42
C HIS A 195 15.53 -18.93 -27.57
N ARG A 196 16.04 -19.20 -28.77
CA ARG A 196 16.91 -20.35 -29.07
C ARG A 196 18.25 -19.83 -29.52
N TYR A 197 19.30 -20.46 -29.04
CA TYR A 197 20.67 -20.06 -29.30
C TYR A 197 21.46 -21.25 -29.81
N PRO A 198 22.38 -21.04 -30.77
CA PRO A 198 23.40 -22.04 -31.08
C PRO A 198 24.18 -22.39 -29.81
N ALA A 199 24.48 -23.67 -29.61
CA ALA A 199 25.23 -24.19 -28.48
C ALA A 199 26.74 -23.91 -28.61
N ALA A 200 27.08 -22.63 -28.79
CA ALA A 200 28.44 -22.14 -28.98
C ALA A 200 28.78 -21.07 -27.93
N PRO A 201 30.06 -20.97 -27.49
CA PRO A 201 30.48 -19.96 -26.51
C PRO A 201 30.18 -18.51 -26.93
N ALA A 202 30.11 -18.23 -28.24
CA ALA A 202 29.78 -16.92 -28.78
C ALA A 202 28.34 -16.46 -28.46
N SER A 203 27.43 -17.39 -28.11
CA SER A 203 26.04 -17.10 -27.76
C SER A 203 25.87 -16.57 -26.33
N LEU A 204 26.81 -16.88 -25.41
CA LEU A 204 26.65 -16.58 -23.97
C LEU A 204 26.49 -15.07 -23.66
N PRO A 205 27.26 -14.14 -24.27
CA PRO A 205 27.05 -12.71 -24.06
C PRO A 205 25.70 -12.21 -24.57
N LEU A 206 25.18 -12.82 -25.64
CA LEU A 206 23.88 -12.47 -26.22
C LEU A 206 22.74 -12.87 -25.28
N VAL A 207 22.77 -14.11 -24.76
CA VAL A 207 21.80 -14.59 -23.76
C VAL A 207 21.68 -13.62 -22.58
N GLY A 208 22.81 -13.21 -22.01
CA GLY A 208 22.83 -12.30 -20.87
C GLY A 208 22.30 -10.90 -21.20
N THR A 209 22.55 -10.42 -22.41
CA THR A 209 22.12 -9.09 -22.89
C THR A 209 20.62 -9.05 -23.17
N GLU A 210 20.10 -10.03 -23.93
CA GLU A 210 18.68 -10.13 -24.27
C GLU A 210 17.81 -10.37 -23.03
N LEU A 211 18.29 -11.20 -22.08
CA LEU A 211 17.60 -11.39 -20.80
C LEU A 211 17.59 -10.10 -19.96
N ALA A 212 18.72 -9.38 -19.87
CA ALA A 212 18.79 -8.13 -19.13
C ALA A 212 17.88 -7.04 -19.75
N GLU A 213 17.77 -7.01 -21.07
CA GLU A 213 16.83 -6.12 -21.77
C GLU A 213 15.37 -6.47 -21.46
N TRP A 214 15.01 -7.76 -21.46
CA TRP A 214 13.67 -8.22 -21.08
C TRP A 214 13.36 -7.88 -19.61
N LEU A 215 14.27 -8.16 -18.68
CA LEU A 215 14.16 -7.77 -17.26
C LEU A 215 14.05 -6.24 -17.10
N GLY A 216 14.73 -5.49 -17.96
CA GLY A 216 14.64 -4.03 -18.04
C GLY A 216 13.25 -3.54 -18.45
N HIS A 217 12.55 -4.23 -19.36
CA HIS A 217 11.16 -3.94 -19.68
C HIS A 217 10.21 -4.23 -18.51
N LEU A 218 10.50 -5.28 -17.74
CA LEU A 218 9.81 -5.59 -16.48
C LEU A 218 10.19 -4.65 -15.33
N ARG A 219 11.25 -3.85 -15.50
CA ARG A 219 11.79 -2.91 -14.51
C ARG A 219 12.28 -3.59 -13.23
N VAL A 220 12.77 -4.83 -13.33
CA VAL A 220 13.36 -5.56 -12.19
C VAL A 220 14.54 -4.76 -11.61
N GLY A 221 14.72 -4.83 -10.28
CA GLY A 221 15.84 -4.19 -9.60
C GLY A 221 17.19 -4.66 -10.13
N THR A 222 18.24 -3.84 -9.96
CA THR A 222 19.58 -4.14 -10.49
C THR A 222 20.16 -5.41 -9.89
N ASP A 223 19.99 -5.60 -8.58
CA ASP A 223 20.56 -6.73 -7.85
C ASP A 223 19.92 -8.05 -8.31
N ASP A 224 18.58 -8.05 -8.42
CA ASP A 224 17.81 -9.20 -8.93
C ASP A 224 18.12 -9.48 -10.41
N THR A 225 18.32 -8.42 -11.22
CA THR A 225 18.71 -8.55 -12.62
C THR A 225 20.10 -9.17 -12.76
N ASP A 226 21.04 -8.75 -11.93
CA ASP A 226 22.40 -9.29 -11.92
C ASP A 226 22.42 -10.75 -11.48
N ALA A 227 21.62 -11.11 -10.46
CA ALA A 227 21.47 -12.48 -9.99
C ALA A 227 20.89 -13.42 -11.06
N LEU A 228 19.76 -13.04 -11.66
CA LEU A 228 19.13 -13.81 -12.73
C LEU A 228 20.02 -13.92 -13.97
N ARG A 229 20.66 -12.82 -14.38
CA ARG A 229 21.59 -12.84 -15.52
C ARG A 229 22.77 -13.79 -15.27
N HIS A 230 23.37 -13.72 -14.07
CA HIS A 230 24.48 -14.61 -13.71
C HIS A 230 24.05 -16.08 -13.75
N ALA A 231 22.94 -16.40 -13.09
CA ALA A 231 22.38 -17.74 -13.07
C ALA A 231 22.15 -18.30 -14.48
N VAL A 232 21.50 -17.54 -15.36
CA VAL A 232 21.16 -18.01 -16.71
C VAL A 232 22.39 -18.16 -17.59
N VAL A 233 23.37 -17.25 -17.49
CA VAL A 233 24.63 -17.38 -18.25
C VAL A 233 25.42 -18.60 -17.78
N GLU A 234 25.44 -18.90 -16.49
CA GLU A 234 26.09 -20.11 -15.96
C GLU A 234 25.39 -21.39 -16.45
N LEU A 235 24.05 -21.42 -16.44
CA LEU A 235 23.29 -22.55 -16.97
C LEU A 235 23.47 -22.73 -18.48
N ALA A 236 23.49 -21.65 -19.25
CA ALA A 236 23.79 -21.67 -20.66
C ALA A 236 25.24 -22.14 -20.94
N THR A 237 26.20 -21.75 -20.09
CA THR A 237 27.59 -22.21 -20.17
C THR A 237 27.66 -23.73 -19.98
N ASN A 238 26.92 -24.26 -18.99
CA ASN A 238 26.82 -25.70 -18.78
C ASN A 238 26.21 -26.43 -20.00
N ALA A 239 25.16 -25.87 -20.61
CA ALA A 239 24.58 -26.42 -21.84
C ALA A 239 25.59 -26.44 -23.00
N VAL A 240 26.35 -25.36 -23.19
CA VAL A 240 27.36 -25.25 -24.26
C VAL A 240 28.54 -26.20 -24.03
N GLU A 241 29.09 -26.25 -22.81
CA GLU A 241 30.31 -27.00 -22.52
C GLU A 241 30.08 -28.50 -22.30
N HIS A 242 28.92 -28.90 -21.78
CA HIS A 242 28.70 -30.26 -21.28
C HIS A 242 27.68 -31.06 -22.08
N ALA A 243 26.71 -30.43 -22.74
CA ALA A 243 25.61 -31.15 -23.38
C ALA A 243 26.00 -31.81 -24.73
N TYR A 244 26.94 -31.22 -25.50
CA TYR A 244 27.16 -31.53 -26.92
C TYR A 244 28.59 -31.92 -27.31
N ALA A 245 29.35 -32.56 -26.41
CA ALA A 245 30.78 -32.89 -26.61
C ALA A 245 31.08 -33.54 -27.99
N GLY A 246 31.69 -32.76 -28.89
CA GLY A 246 32.18 -33.22 -30.21
C GLY A 246 31.40 -32.71 -31.44
N SER A 247 30.29 -31.98 -31.27
CA SER A 247 29.48 -31.45 -32.38
C SER A 247 28.72 -30.16 -32.03
N ALA A 248 29.32 -29.25 -31.27
CA ALA A 248 28.65 -28.06 -30.74
C ALA A 248 28.06 -27.12 -31.82
N ASP A 249 28.62 -27.12 -33.03
CA ASP A 249 28.26 -26.19 -34.10
C ASP A 249 26.90 -26.48 -34.78
N GLU A 250 26.24 -27.63 -34.48
CA GLU A 250 24.96 -28.04 -35.09
C GLU A 250 23.78 -28.08 -34.10
N HIS A 251 24.01 -27.84 -32.82
CA HIS A 251 22.98 -27.96 -31.78
C HIS A 251 22.55 -26.61 -31.22
N GLU A 252 21.36 -26.57 -30.64
CA GLU A 252 20.79 -25.39 -29.99
C GLU A 252 20.40 -25.68 -28.55
N PHE A 253 20.27 -24.63 -27.75
CA PHE A 253 19.57 -24.68 -26.47
C PHE A 253 18.51 -23.57 -26.43
N ALA A 254 17.45 -23.79 -25.67
CA ALA A 254 16.36 -22.86 -25.48
C ALA A 254 16.46 -22.18 -24.12
N VAL A 255 16.14 -20.89 -24.07
CA VAL A 255 15.95 -20.13 -22.84
C VAL A 255 14.55 -19.54 -22.87
N SER A 256 13.76 -19.84 -21.85
CA SER A 256 12.42 -19.29 -21.67
C SER A 256 12.34 -18.59 -20.33
N ALA A 257 11.73 -17.40 -20.25
CA ALA A 257 11.49 -16.71 -18.99
C ALA A 257 10.11 -16.09 -18.93
N ARG A 258 9.50 -16.09 -17.74
CA ARG A 258 8.19 -15.47 -17.48
C ARG A 258 8.12 -14.87 -16.08
N LEU A 259 7.29 -13.85 -15.92
CA LEU A 259 6.93 -13.29 -14.61
C LEU A 259 5.66 -13.98 -14.11
N THR A 260 5.71 -14.58 -12.92
CA THR A 260 4.55 -15.21 -12.30
C THR A 260 3.67 -14.17 -11.59
N THR A 261 2.42 -14.52 -11.31
CA THR A 261 1.50 -13.68 -10.50
C THR A 261 1.96 -13.52 -9.05
N GLY A 262 2.86 -14.38 -8.57
CA GLY A 262 3.51 -14.28 -7.26
C GLY A 262 4.67 -13.27 -7.22
N GLY A 263 5.04 -12.66 -8.35
CA GLY A 263 6.16 -11.72 -8.45
C GLY A 263 7.52 -12.41 -8.62
N GLU A 264 7.56 -13.69 -8.98
CA GLU A 264 8.80 -14.40 -9.28
C GLU A 264 9.08 -14.39 -10.77
N VAL A 265 10.35 -14.21 -11.15
CA VAL A 265 10.80 -14.55 -12.51
C VAL A 265 11.21 -16.02 -12.51
N GLU A 266 10.53 -16.81 -13.34
CA GLU A 266 10.90 -18.19 -13.63
C GLU A 266 11.67 -18.22 -14.94
N VAL A 267 12.88 -18.76 -14.93
CA VAL A 267 13.71 -18.99 -16.11
C VAL A 267 13.99 -20.47 -16.29
N GLU A 268 13.80 -20.97 -17.50
CA GLU A 268 14.12 -22.32 -17.92
C GLU A 268 15.20 -22.29 -19.00
N VAL A 269 16.27 -23.06 -18.79
CA VAL A 269 17.31 -23.34 -19.79
C VAL A 269 17.24 -24.81 -20.14
N ALA A 270 16.93 -25.13 -21.40
CA ALA A 270 16.73 -26.49 -21.88
C ALA A 270 17.62 -26.81 -23.07
N ASP A 271 18.32 -27.94 -23.01
CA ASP A 271 19.12 -28.50 -24.09
C ASP A 271 18.70 -29.95 -24.37
N THR A 272 19.04 -30.46 -25.55
CA THR A 272 18.76 -31.84 -25.96
C THR A 272 20.02 -32.72 -25.90
N GLY A 273 21.05 -32.28 -25.17
CA GLY A 273 22.30 -33.00 -25.07
C GLY A 273 22.29 -34.05 -23.96
N ARG A 274 23.36 -34.83 -23.86
CA ARG A 274 23.48 -35.82 -22.79
C ARG A 274 24.20 -35.19 -21.61
N TRP A 275 23.48 -35.04 -20.49
CA TRP A 275 24.08 -34.62 -19.23
C TRP A 275 25.25 -35.54 -18.86
N ARG A 276 26.39 -34.94 -18.54
CA ARG A 276 27.54 -35.63 -17.97
C ARG A 276 27.80 -35.05 -16.60
N GLU A 277 27.85 -35.90 -15.59
CA GLU A 277 28.20 -35.49 -14.24
C GLU A 277 29.59 -34.81 -14.26
N PRO A 278 29.69 -33.54 -13.82
CA PRO A 278 30.96 -32.83 -13.82
C PRO A 278 31.98 -33.59 -12.98
N VAL A 279 33.16 -33.85 -13.53
CA VAL A 279 34.26 -34.45 -12.76
C VAL A 279 34.73 -33.41 -11.73
N PRO A 280 34.69 -33.70 -10.42
CA PRO A 280 35.07 -32.72 -9.39
C PRO A 280 36.51 -32.27 -9.60
N SER A 281 36.73 -30.96 -9.77
CA SER A 281 38.07 -30.37 -9.78
C SER A 281 38.08 -29.15 -8.87
N ALA A 282 39.25 -28.77 -8.35
CA ALA A 282 39.37 -27.67 -7.38
C ALA A 282 38.86 -26.30 -7.90
N ASP A 283 38.79 -26.15 -9.23
CA ASP A 283 38.40 -24.92 -9.92
C ASP A 283 37.09 -25.03 -10.74
N ARG A 284 36.42 -26.20 -10.78
CA ARG A 284 35.17 -26.40 -11.54
C ARG A 284 34.08 -27.05 -10.68
N GLY A 285 32.87 -26.49 -10.72
CA GLY A 285 31.70 -26.94 -9.96
C GLY A 285 31.11 -25.90 -8.99
N LEU A 286 31.75 -24.73 -8.86
CA LEU A 286 31.24 -23.63 -8.03
C LEU A 286 30.09 -22.88 -8.70
N GLY A 287 29.97 -22.87 -10.03
CA GLY A 287 28.98 -22.04 -10.71
C GLY A 287 27.53 -22.42 -10.41
N LEU A 288 27.20 -23.71 -10.39
CA LEU A 288 25.88 -24.18 -9.98
C LEU A 288 25.60 -23.93 -8.49
N GLN A 289 26.62 -24.01 -7.64
CA GLN A 289 26.49 -23.71 -6.21
C GLN A 289 26.27 -22.21 -5.99
N ILE A 290 27.06 -21.35 -6.64
CA ILE A 290 26.90 -19.89 -6.60
C ILE A 290 25.51 -19.52 -7.15
N THR A 291 25.07 -20.14 -8.23
CA THR A 291 23.71 -19.94 -8.76
C THR A 291 22.66 -20.30 -7.71
N ALA A 292 22.78 -21.44 -7.05
CA ALA A 292 21.86 -21.86 -5.99
C ALA A 292 21.87 -20.91 -4.78
N ASP A 293 23.00 -20.26 -4.48
CA ASP A 293 23.13 -19.29 -3.39
C ASP A 293 22.60 -17.89 -3.77
N MET A 294 22.46 -17.59 -5.07
CA MET A 294 22.02 -16.28 -5.58
C MET A 294 20.52 -16.19 -5.87
N VAL A 295 19.82 -17.33 -5.98
CA VAL A 295 18.40 -17.39 -6.38
C VAL A 295 17.57 -18.19 -5.39
N ASP A 296 16.28 -17.88 -5.27
CA ASP A 296 15.42 -18.50 -4.27
C ASP A 296 15.19 -20.01 -4.49
N HIS A 297 15.09 -20.43 -5.75
CA HIS A 297 14.91 -21.83 -6.10
C HIS A 297 15.65 -22.19 -7.37
N PHE A 298 16.41 -23.27 -7.32
CA PHE A 298 17.14 -23.83 -8.44
C PHE A 298 16.95 -25.35 -8.52
N ARG A 299 16.65 -25.85 -9.72
CA ARG A 299 16.53 -27.29 -9.97
C ARG A 299 17.07 -27.65 -11.35
N VAL A 300 17.82 -28.73 -11.42
CA VAL A 300 18.20 -29.39 -12.68
C VAL A 300 17.46 -30.72 -12.78
N ALA A 301 16.87 -30.97 -13.93
CA ALA A 301 16.37 -32.27 -14.35
C ALA A 301 17.08 -32.69 -15.61
N HIS A 302 17.38 -33.97 -15.73
CA HIS A 302 17.97 -34.53 -16.93
C HIS A 302 17.40 -35.94 -17.15
N ASP A 303 17.26 -36.30 -18.42
CA ASP A 303 16.90 -37.63 -18.86
C ASP A 303 17.68 -38.01 -20.14
N ASP A 304 17.29 -39.11 -20.80
CA ASP A 304 17.95 -39.57 -22.02
C ASP A 304 17.76 -38.62 -23.22
N THR A 305 16.88 -37.62 -23.11
CA THR A 305 16.48 -36.69 -24.17
C THR A 305 17.06 -35.28 -24.01
N GLY A 306 17.55 -34.91 -22.82
CA GLY A 306 18.08 -33.57 -22.59
C GLY A 306 18.30 -33.20 -21.13
N THR A 307 18.72 -31.96 -20.92
CA THR A 307 18.81 -31.32 -19.60
C THR A 307 17.91 -30.10 -19.56
N THR A 308 17.16 -29.95 -18.47
CA THR A 308 16.34 -28.77 -18.19
C THR A 308 16.70 -28.21 -16.82
N SER A 309 17.17 -26.97 -16.80
CA SER A 309 17.49 -26.23 -15.58
C SER A 309 16.46 -25.14 -15.37
N VAL A 310 15.87 -25.07 -14.17
CA VAL A 310 14.86 -24.09 -13.80
C VAL A 310 15.35 -23.27 -12.61
N VAL A 311 15.27 -21.95 -12.76
CA VAL A 311 15.54 -20.94 -11.73
C VAL A 311 14.25 -20.19 -11.45
N ARG A 312 13.93 -19.96 -10.18
CA ARG A 312 12.91 -19.00 -9.74
C ARG A 312 13.52 -18.02 -8.76
N HIS A 313 13.20 -16.76 -8.94
CA HIS A 313 13.70 -15.67 -8.10
C HIS A 313 12.60 -14.61 -7.91
N LEU A 314 12.29 -14.27 -6.66
CA LEU A 314 11.37 -13.20 -6.31
C LEU A 314 12.02 -11.87 -6.67
N VAL A 315 11.40 -11.14 -7.60
CA VAL A 315 11.95 -9.87 -8.06
C VAL A 315 11.36 -8.70 -7.31
N SER A 316 12.20 -7.69 -7.07
CA SER A 316 11.83 -6.52 -6.30
C SER A 316 12.24 -5.24 -7.01
N ARG A 317 11.62 -4.14 -6.57
CA ARG A 317 12.02 -2.78 -6.91
C ARG A 317 12.09 -1.99 -5.62
N PRO A 318 13.16 -1.23 -5.38
CA PRO A 318 13.24 -0.39 -4.18
C PRO A 318 12.15 0.66 -4.21
N ALA A 319 11.45 0.84 -3.08
CA ALA A 319 10.50 1.92 -2.92
C ALA A 319 11.23 3.27 -2.91
N ARG A 320 10.66 4.27 -3.57
CA ARG A 320 11.22 5.63 -3.55
C ARG A 320 10.83 6.32 -2.25
N LEU A 321 11.82 6.56 -1.39
CA LEU A 321 11.66 7.37 -0.19
C LEU A 321 11.91 8.82 -0.55
N LEU A 322 10.86 9.65 -0.51
CA LEU A 322 11.00 11.09 -0.62
C LEU A 322 11.49 11.64 0.71
N THR A 323 12.55 12.42 0.67
CA THR A 323 13.12 13.08 1.84
C THR A 323 12.66 14.53 1.91
N ALA A 324 12.86 15.18 3.06
CA ALA A 324 12.59 16.61 3.23
C ALA A 324 13.32 17.51 2.20
N ALA A 325 14.39 17.01 1.58
CA ALA A 325 15.09 17.69 0.50
C ALA A 325 14.32 17.66 -0.83
N ASP A 326 13.57 16.58 -1.09
CA ASP A 326 12.78 16.38 -2.32
C ASP A 326 11.46 17.17 -2.27
N THR A 327 10.88 17.33 -1.07
CA THR A 327 9.65 18.09 -0.87
C THR A 327 9.87 19.61 -0.75
N GLY A 328 11.12 20.08 -0.86
CA GLY A 328 11.49 21.48 -0.64
C GLY A 328 11.32 21.94 0.83
N PRO A 329 11.97 23.05 1.22
CA PRO A 329 11.71 23.63 2.54
C PRO A 329 10.25 24.08 2.60
N ALA A 330 9.50 23.61 3.59
CA ALA A 330 8.16 24.09 3.88
C ALA A 330 8.21 25.62 3.97
N THR A 331 7.73 26.33 2.94
CA THR A 331 7.63 27.79 2.98
C THR A 331 6.53 28.10 3.97
N GLY A 332 6.93 28.31 5.22
CA GLY A 332 6.08 28.42 6.39
C GLY A 332 4.70 28.98 6.08
N GLY A 333 3.74 28.08 5.88
CA GLY A 333 2.34 28.40 6.07
C GLY A 333 2.26 28.94 7.49
N ARG A 334 1.90 30.22 7.62
CA ARG A 334 1.72 30.85 8.92
C ARG A 334 0.85 29.89 9.74
N PRO A 335 1.29 29.44 10.93
CA PRO A 335 0.50 28.51 11.72
C PRO A 335 -0.90 29.12 11.89
N PRO A 336 -1.99 28.35 11.70
CA PRO A 336 -3.32 28.84 11.98
C PRO A 336 -3.29 29.46 13.37
N ARG A 337 -3.76 30.70 13.48
CA ARG A 337 -3.53 31.56 14.64
C ARG A 337 -4.19 31.07 15.94
N ASP A 338 -4.87 29.93 15.88
CA ASP A 338 -5.54 29.30 17.01
C ASP A 338 -5.34 27.78 16.94
N ARG A 339 -4.32 27.26 17.65
CA ARG A 339 -4.11 25.81 17.88
C ARG A 339 -4.80 25.35 19.17
N SER A 340 -5.56 26.23 19.81
CA SER A 340 -6.19 25.95 21.09
C SER A 340 -7.50 25.22 20.85
N LEU A 341 -7.60 23.99 21.37
CA LEU A 341 -8.89 23.35 21.54
C LEU A 341 -9.59 23.99 22.74
N HIS A 342 -10.78 24.54 22.51
CA HIS A 342 -11.66 25.05 23.55
C HIS A 342 -12.83 24.08 23.75
N VAL A 343 -13.08 23.73 25.01
CA VAL A 343 -14.21 22.88 25.38
C VAL A 343 -15.01 23.59 26.47
N GLU A 344 -16.25 23.92 26.16
CA GLU A 344 -17.17 24.58 27.08
C GLU A 344 -18.30 23.63 27.45
N ALA A 345 -18.52 23.42 28.76
CA ALA A 345 -19.67 22.67 29.23
C ALA A 345 -20.91 23.57 29.26
N GLU A 346 -21.97 23.16 28.59
CA GLU A 346 -23.25 23.86 28.61
C GLU A 346 -24.13 23.30 29.73
N PRO A 347 -24.75 24.17 30.57
CA PRO A 347 -25.67 23.73 31.59
C PRO A 347 -26.96 23.20 30.94
N SER A 348 -27.12 21.87 30.95
CA SER A 348 -28.29 21.15 30.40
C SER A 348 -28.62 19.94 31.28
N ALA A 349 -29.88 19.46 31.21
CA ALA A 349 -30.34 18.29 31.96
C ALA A 349 -29.53 17.02 31.61
N THR A 350 -29.29 16.82 30.31
CA THR A 350 -28.26 15.92 29.79
C THR A 350 -26.98 16.75 29.60
N PRO A 351 -25.82 16.33 30.13
CA PRO A 351 -24.59 17.10 29.98
C PRO A 351 -24.30 17.31 28.50
N ARG A 352 -23.93 18.54 28.15
CA ARG A 352 -23.55 18.93 26.80
C ARG A 352 -22.20 19.63 26.86
N ILE A 353 -21.33 19.35 25.91
CA ILE A 353 -20.11 20.11 25.70
C ILE A 353 -20.09 20.65 24.29
N ARG A 354 -19.63 21.90 24.15
CA ARG A 354 -19.33 22.53 22.87
C ARG A 354 -17.83 22.51 22.67
N VAL A 355 -17.41 22.12 21.49
CA VAL A 355 -15.99 22.03 21.12
C VAL A 355 -15.71 22.97 19.97
N SER A 356 -14.72 23.84 20.14
CA SER A 356 -14.27 24.78 19.12
C SER A 356 -12.75 24.74 18.97
N GLY A 357 -12.28 25.03 17.76
CA GLY A 357 -10.87 24.89 17.39
C GLY A 357 -10.52 23.53 16.75
N PRO A 358 -9.23 23.23 16.56
CA PRO A 358 -8.79 22.01 15.89
C PRO A 358 -8.79 20.81 16.83
N VAL A 359 -9.28 19.66 16.36
CA VAL A 359 -9.13 18.33 16.96
C VAL A 359 -8.15 17.54 16.09
N ASP A 360 -6.86 17.61 16.42
CA ASP A 360 -5.75 17.02 15.66
C ASP A 360 -4.88 16.10 16.52
N ALA A 361 -3.78 15.56 15.98
CA ALA A 361 -2.86 14.69 16.72
C ALA A 361 -2.33 15.31 18.03
N HIS A 362 -2.28 16.64 18.15
CA HIS A 362 -1.83 17.36 19.34
C HIS A 362 -2.96 17.61 20.34
N THR A 363 -4.18 17.87 19.88
CA THR A 363 -5.32 18.23 20.73
C THR A 363 -6.29 17.07 21.03
N ALA A 364 -6.19 15.95 20.29
CA ALA A 364 -7.06 14.78 20.41
C ALA A 364 -7.10 14.22 21.84
N ALA A 365 -5.96 14.17 22.54
CA ALA A 365 -5.90 13.70 23.93
C ALA A 365 -6.67 14.62 24.89
N HIS A 366 -6.59 15.95 24.68
CA HIS A 366 -7.35 16.91 25.48
C HIS A 366 -8.85 16.80 25.20
N PHE A 367 -9.24 16.63 23.94
CA PHE A 367 -10.62 16.37 23.55
C PHE A 367 -11.15 15.08 24.22
N GLU A 368 -10.43 13.96 24.11
CA GLU A 368 -10.81 12.68 24.74
C GLU A 368 -11.00 12.82 26.25
N GLN A 369 -10.08 13.52 26.92
CA GLN A 369 -10.15 13.78 28.34
C GLN A 369 -11.39 14.63 28.71
N ALA A 370 -11.70 15.68 27.94
CA ALA A 370 -12.84 16.53 28.22
C ALA A 370 -14.18 15.78 28.07
N VAL A 371 -14.30 14.95 27.03
CA VAL A 371 -15.47 14.07 26.82
C VAL A 371 -15.58 13.06 27.97
N HIS A 372 -14.48 12.46 28.42
CA HIS A 372 -14.48 11.56 29.57
C HIS A 372 -14.94 12.25 30.86
N VAL A 373 -14.46 13.46 31.14
CA VAL A 373 -14.88 14.20 32.33
C VAL A 373 -16.38 14.51 32.26
N ALA A 374 -16.87 15.00 31.12
CA ALA A 374 -18.28 15.39 30.95
C ALA A 374 -19.26 14.19 30.97
N GLY A 375 -18.88 13.08 30.34
CA GLY A 375 -19.67 11.84 30.27
C GLY A 375 -19.40 10.87 31.42
N ALA A 376 -18.62 11.27 32.43
CA ALA A 376 -18.18 10.40 33.52
C ALA A 376 -17.62 9.04 33.00
N THR A 377 -16.73 9.12 32.03
CA THR A 377 -16.09 7.97 31.37
C THR A 377 -17.12 7.04 30.71
N GLY A 378 -18.19 7.61 30.15
CA GLY A 378 -19.26 6.88 29.48
C GLY A 378 -20.28 6.25 30.43
N THR A 379 -20.30 6.62 31.71
CA THR A 379 -21.35 6.17 32.65
C THR A 379 -22.56 7.10 32.70
N ARG A 380 -22.51 8.22 31.96
CA ARG A 380 -23.61 9.17 31.79
C ARG A 380 -23.74 9.54 30.31
N SER A 381 -24.97 9.60 29.80
CA SER A 381 -25.22 10.09 28.42
C SER A 381 -24.75 11.53 28.24
N LEU A 382 -24.22 11.86 27.08
CA LEU A 382 -23.55 13.13 26.77
C LEU A 382 -23.86 13.58 25.34
N THR A 383 -24.06 14.88 25.11
CA THR A 383 -24.01 15.46 23.76
C THR A 383 -22.70 16.22 23.56
N VAL A 384 -22.05 16.03 22.42
CA VAL A 384 -20.86 16.77 22.00
C VAL A 384 -21.19 17.55 20.74
N ASP A 385 -21.21 18.88 20.83
CA ASP A 385 -21.39 19.76 19.68
C ASP A 385 -20.02 20.08 19.05
N LEU A 386 -19.82 19.57 17.84
CA LEU A 386 -18.62 19.70 17.02
C LEU A 386 -18.79 20.77 15.91
N GLY A 387 -19.87 21.56 15.93
CA GLY A 387 -20.16 22.50 14.85
C GLY A 387 -19.20 23.67 14.70
N GLU A 388 -18.43 23.98 15.73
CA GLU A 388 -17.39 25.01 15.73
C GLU A 388 -15.96 24.41 15.61
N VAL A 389 -15.86 23.10 15.36
CA VAL A 389 -14.56 22.44 15.09
C VAL A 389 -14.03 22.93 13.75
N THR A 390 -12.84 23.52 13.76
CA THR A 390 -12.21 24.10 12.58
C THR A 390 -11.46 23.05 11.74
N HIS A 391 -11.07 21.94 12.37
CA HIS A 391 -10.37 20.83 11.75
C HIS A 391 -10.58 19.56 12.58
N LEU A 392 -10.97 18.46 11.94
CA LEU A 392 -11.05 17.13 12.56
C LEU A 392 -10.06 16.23 11.81
N ALA A 393 -8.91 15.95 12.44
CA ALA A 393 -7.84 15.16 11.84
C ALA A 393 -8.11 13.65 12.00
N GLY A 394 -7.40 12.82 11.27
CA GLY A 394 -7.49 11.37 11.24
C GLY A 394 -7.16 10.80 12.61
N ALA A 395 -6.21 11.39 13.33
CA ALA A 395 -5.93 11.06 14.73
C ALA A 395 -7.15 11.21 15.68
N ALA A 396 -8.15 12.02 15.33
CA ALA A 396 -9.38 12.18 16.10
C ALA A 396 -10.43 11.10 15.81
N VAL A 397 -10.42 10.51 14.61
CA VAL A 397 -11.39 9.47 14.21
C VAL A 397 -11.37 8.27 15.17
N PRO A 398 -10.20 7.68 15.50
CA PRO A 398 -10.19 6.57 16.44
C PRO A 398 -10.57 6.96 17.87
N VAL A 399 -10.34 8.21 18.28
CA VAL A 399 -10.82 8.74 19.57
C VAL A 399 -12.35 8.72 19.60
N LEU A 400 -13.00 9.23 18.55
CA LEU A 400 -14.46 9.25 18.44
C LEU A 400 -15.05 7.83 18.48
N HIS A 401 -14.50 6.89 17.72
CA HIS A 401 -14.97 5.49 17.78
C HIS A 401 -14.81 4.89 19.18
N ARG A 402 -13.69 5.13 19.87
CA ARG A 402 -13.51 4.65 21.26
C ARG A 402 -14.55 5.24 22.21
N LEU A 403 -14.83 6.54 22.08
CA LEU A 403 -15.82 7.24 22.89
C LEU A 403 -17.23 6.69 22.65
N VAL A 404 -17.63 6.49 21.40
CA VAL A 404 -18.94 5.91 21.02
C VAL A 404 -19.04 4.48 21.55
N SER A 405 -18.06 3.63 21.28
CA SER A 405 -18.03 2.23 21.71
C SER A 405 -18.09 2.10 23.23
N ARG A 406 -17.41 2.98 23.97
CA ARG A 406 -17.47 3.00 25.45
C ARG A 406 -18.86 3.32 25.98
N HIS A 407 -19.55 4.31 25.42
CA HIS A 407 -20.92 4.65 25.83
C HIS A 407 -21.88 3.50 25.51
N ARG A 408 -21.78 2.91 24.30
CA ARG A 408 -22.55 1.71 23.93
C ARG A 408 -22.33 0.56 24.92
N HIS A 409 -21.09 0.27 25.30
CA HIS A 409 -20.76 -0.79 26.26
C HIS A 409 -21.39 -0.55 27.64
N ASN A 410 -21.44 0.70 28.08
CA ASN A 410 -22.05 1.10 29.35
C ASN A 410 -23.57 1.34 29.26
N SER A 411 -24.20 1.06 28.11
CA SER A 411 -25.62 1.34 27.86
C SER A 411 -26.00 2.82 28.07
N THR A 412 -25.09 3.74 27.72
CA THR A 412 -25.32 5.18 27.71
C THR A 412 -25.26 5.73 26.29
N GLU A 413 -25.80 6.92 26.08
CA GLU A 413 -25.89 7.54 24.75
C GLU A 413 -24.84 8.64 24.59
N LEU A 414 -24.06 8.59 23.51
CA LEU A 414 -23.18 9.67 23.10
C LEU A 414 -23.71 10.25 21.79
N LEU A 415 -24.32 11.43 21.85
CA LEU A 415 -24.81 12.13 20.67
C LEU A 415 -23.73 13.09 20.17
N LEU A 416 -23.19 12.81 18.98
CA LEU A 416 -22.27 13.71 18.29
C LEU A 416 -23.08 14.58 17.33
N ARG A 417 -22.91 15.89 17.41
CA ARG A 417 -23.59 16.86 16.54
C ARG A 417 -22.58 17.57 15.67
N ALA A 418 -22.72 17.45 14.35
CA ALA A 418 -21.87 18.10 13.37
C ALA A 418 -22.74 18.61 12.20
N PRO A 419 -23.08 19.92 12.16
CA PRO A 419 -23.92 20.48 11.11
C PRO A 419 -23.39 20.20 9.70
N VAL A 420 -24.31 20.05 8.73
CA VAL A 420 -23.97 19.78 7.32
C VAL A 420 -22.94 20.78 6.80
N GLY A 421 -21.88 20.28 6.17
CA GLY A 421 -20.81 21.05 5.54
C GLY A 421 -19.72 21.52 6.51
N THR A 422 -19.83 21.21 7.80
CA THR A 422 -18.73 21.44 8.75
C THR A 422 -17.58 20.45 8.52
N PRO A 423 -16.35 20.78 8.94
CA PRO A 423 -15.22 19.84 8.88
C PRO A 423 -15.52 18.51 9.57
N ALA A 424 -16.23 18.54 10.72
CA ALA A 424 -16.63 17.35 11.45
C ALA A 424 -17.63 16.49 10.66
N ASP A 425 -18.66 17.08 10.04
CA ASP A 425 -19.64 16.36 9.20
C ASP A 425 -18.98 15.62 8.04
N VAL A 426 -18.08 16.31 7.32
CA VAL A 426 -17.38 15.72 6.17
C VAL A 426 -16.57 14.50 6.58
N VAL A 427 -15.77 14.61 7.63
CA VAL A 427 -14.89 13.52 8.08
C VAL A 427 -15.73 12.38 8.65
N MET A 428 -16.68 12.66 9.54
CA MET A 428 -17.51 11.64 10.18
C MET A 428 -18.38 10.89 9.18
N THR A 429 -18.92 11.57 8.17
CA THR A 429 -19.63 10.92 7.05
C THR A 429 -18.71 10.00 6.26
N THR A 430 -17.48 10.44 6.00
CA THR A 430 -16.48 9.66 5.23
C THR A 430 -16.07 8.38 5.95
N VAL A 431 -15.95 8.44 7.28
CA VAL A 431 -15.54 7.31 8.13
C VAL A 431 -16.70 6.55 8.77
N GLY A 432 -17.95 6.85 8.41
CA GLY A 432 -19.13 6.11 8.88
C GLY A 432 -19.48 6.27 10.36
N ILE A 433 -19.13 7.41 10.98
CA ILE A 433 -19.55 7.69 12.37
C ILE A 433 -20.92 8.35 12.37
N ASP A 434 -21.91 7.72 13.01
CA ASP A 434 -23.25 8.27 13.20
C ASP A 434 -23.20 9.62 13.93
N HIS A 435 -23.86 10.64 13.37
CA HIS A 435 -23.96 11.97 13.97
C HIS A 435 -25.22 12.72 13.52
N ASP A 436 -25.65 13.66 14.37
CA ASP A 436 -26.73 14.59 14.06
C ASP A 436 -26.20 15.75 13.22
N THR A 437 -26.71 15.86 11.99
CA THR A 437 -26.36 16.92 11.03
C THR A 437 -27.20 18.18 11.18
N GLY A 438 -28.17 18.20 12.10
CA GLY A 438 -28.99 19.37 12.41
C GLY A 438 -29.87 19.83 11.25
N ARG A 439 -30.36 18.92 10.39
CA ARG A 439 -31.37 19.27 9.37
C ARG A 439 -32.55 20.01 10.03
N PRO A 440 -33.04 21.13 9.46
CA PRO A 440 -34.24 21.77 9.97
C PRO A 440 -35.46 20.91 9.62
N GLY A 441 -35.97 20.15 10.60
CA GLY A 441 -37.27 19.49 10.53
C GLY A 441 -37.30 18.13 11.20
N GLU A 442 -37.55 18.13 12.51
CA GLU A 442 -38.43 17.19 13.26
C GLU A 442 -38.25 17.47 14.76
N ASP A 443 -38.70 18.65 15.19
CA ASP A 443 -39.05 18.94 16.59
C ASP A 443 -40.14 20.02 16.51
N ASP A 444 -41.39 19.57 16.33
CA ASP A 444 -42.62 20.29 16.67
C ASP A 444 -43.69 19.29 17.14
#